data_AF-A0A8I6Y1L4-F1
#
_entry.id   AF-A0A8I6Y1L4-F1
#
_cell.length_a   1.000
_cell.length_b   1.000
_cell.length_c   1.000
_cell.angle_alpha   90.00
_cell.angle_beta   90.00
_cell.angle_gamma   90.00
#
_symmetry.space_group_name_H-M   'P 1'
#
loop_
_entity.id
_entity.type
_entity.pdbx_description
1 polymer ?
#
loop_
_entity_poly.entity_id
_entity_poly.type
_entity_poly.pdbx_seq_one_letter_code
_entity_poly.pdbx_strand_id
1 'polypeptide(L)'
;MNVCVRTVSRIWNLAKEQLDLGQEVNVSSKKKVNVGRKRKELDLARTATIPLNRRRTIRSLARCLGVPRSTLHDRFQLKELKRITNTVKPFLKPANKIARLKFCISMMDEHSISTPYPSFKSMNNMVHIDEKWYDTTRVKNTYYVLPGEPKPERTVLNTNSIGKVMFLTAVAKPRYNDEGQLTFDGKIGT
;
A
#
# COMPACT_ATOMS: atom_id res chain seq x y z
N MET A 1 40.63 -24.70 -14.14
CA MET A 1 40.27 -23.29 -14.36
C MET A 1 41.13 -22.75 -15.49
N ASN A 2 40.54 -22.35 -16.61
CA ASN A 2 41.28 -21.79 -17.76
C ASN A 2 41.38 -20.27 -17.58
N VAL A 3 42.36 -19.81 -16.80
CA VAL A 3 42.59 -18.39 -16.49
C VAL A 3 43.98 -18.01 -17.01
N CYS A 4 44.05 -16.96 -17.83
CA CYS A 4 45.31 -16.49 -18.42
C CYS A 4 46.30 -16.05 -17.33
N VAL A 5 47.59 -16.40 -17.49
CA VAL A 5 48.70 -16.02 -16.60
C VAL A 5 48.71 -14.52 -16.31
N ARG A 6 48.46 -13.66 -17.32
CA ARG A 6 48.36 -12.20 -17.14
C ARG A 6 47.31 -11.79 -16.10
N THR A 7 46.19 -12.51 -16.03
CA THR A 7 45.11 -12.21 -15.08
C THR A 7 45.54 -12.56 -13.66
N VAL A 8 46.24 -13.69 -13.48
CA VAL A 8 46.80 -14.12 -12.21
C VAL A 8 47.87 -13.15 -11.72
N SER A 9 48.83 -12.77 -12.58
CA SER A 9 49.87 -11.80 -12.23
C SER A 9 49.29 -10.43 -11.86
N ARG A 10 48.28 -9.95 -12.58
CA ARG A 10 47.61 -8.68 -12.28
C ARG A 10 46.92 -8.71 -10.91
N ILE A 11 46.23 -9.82 -10.58
CA ILE A 11 45.57 -9.99 -9.27
C ILE A 11 46.61 -10.05 -8.16
N TRP A 12 47.70 -10.78 -8.37
CA TRP A 12 48.78 -10.95 -7.40
C TRP A 12 49.52 -9.64 -7.09
N ASN A 13 49.85 -8.86 -8.12
CA ASN A 13 50.50 -7.56 -7.94
C ASN A 13 49.58 -6.57 -7.19
N LEU A 14 48.29 -6.58 -7.51
CA LEU A 14 47.30 -5.73 -6.84
C LEU A 14 47.16 -6.10 -5.35
N ALA A 15 47.23 -7.39 -5.01
CA ALA A 15 47.24 -7.84 -3.62
C ALA A 15 48.51 -7.42 -2.87
N LYS A 16 49.68 -7.48 -3.52
CA LYS A 16 50.95 -6.98 -2.93
C LYS A 16 50.90 -5.47 -2.65
N GLU A 17 50.44 -4.68 -3.61
CA GLU A 17 50.28 -3.23 -3.41
C GLU A 17 49.34 -2.90 -2.24
N GLN A 18 48.25 -3.66 -2.07
CA GLN A 18 47.33 -3.50 -0.94
C GLN A 18 48.00 -3.84 0.40
N LEU A 19 48.81 -4.90 0.43
CA LEU A 19 49.58 -5.30 1.62
C LEU A 19 50.63 -4.24 1.99
N ASP A 20 51.36 -3.71 1.01
CA ASP A 20 52.38 -2.67 1.23
C ASP A 20 51.75 -1.37 1.75
N LEU A 21 50.50 -1.08 1.37
CA LEU A 21 49.71 0.06 1.86
C LEU A 21 48.99 -0.21 3.19
N GLY A 22 49.12 -1.42 3.78
CA GLY A 22 48.43 -1.82 5.00
C GLY A 22 46.91 -1.94 4.87
N GLN A 23 46.39 -2.10 3.63
CA GLN A 23 44.98 -2.24 3.34
C GLN A 23 44.55 -3.71 3.32
N GLU A 24 43.30 -3.98 3.65
CA GLU A 24 42.72 -5.31 3.50
C GLU A 24 42.71 -5.73 2.02
N VAL A 25 43.22 -6.93 1.73
CA VAL A 25 43.35 -7.43 0.35
C VAL A 25 41.98 -7.66 -0.26
N ASN A 26 41.63 -6.87 -1.28
CA ASN A 26 40.39 -6.98 -2.02
C ASN A 26 40.67 -6.98 -3.53
N VAL A 27 40.64 -8.18 -4.11
CA VAL A 27 40.84 -8.44 -5.55
C VAL A 27 39.53 -8.73 -6.29
N SER A 28 38.39 -8.35 -5.70
CA SER A 28 37.09 -8.53 -6.34
C SER A 28 36.99 -7.75 -7.65
N SER A 29 36.11 -8.21 -8.55
CA SER A 29 35.96 -7.60 -9.86
C SER A 29 35.47 -6.15 -9.75
N LYS A 30 36.32 -5.20 -10.16
CA LYS A 30 35.97 -3.76 -10.27
C LYS A 30 34.92 -3.47 -11.36
N LYS A 31 34.53 -4.48 -12.16
CA LYS A 31 33.51 -4.33 -13.21
C LYS A 31 32.16 -3.88 -12.63
N LYS A 32 31.80 -4.31 -11.41
CA LYS A 32 30.52 -3.95 -10.76
C LYS A 32 30.33 -2.43 -10.64
N VAL A 33 31.42 -1.68 -10.43
CA VAL A 33 31.39 -0.22 -10.31
C VAL A 33 31.67 0.45 -11.66
N ASN A 34 32.55 -0.14 -12.47
CA ASN A 34 33.08 0.52 -13.67
C ASN A 34 32.25 0.27 -14.94
N VAL A 35 31.44 -0.79 -14.97
CA VAL A 35 30.67 -1.18 -16.14
C VAL A 35 29.22 -0.71 -16.01
N GLY A 36 28.63 -0.37 -17.15
CA GLY A 36 27.24 0.08 -17.24
C GLY A 36 27.08 1.59 -17.32
N ARG A 37 25.88 2.02 -17.71
CA ARG A 37 25.55 3.43 -17.88
C ARG A 37 25.56 4.16 -16.53
N LYS A 38 26.40 5.18 -16.41
CA LYS A 38 26.42 6.07 -15.24
C LYS A 38 25.13 6.89 -15.18
N ARG A 39 24.57 7.02 -13.98
CA ARG A 39 23.31 7.76 -13.76
C ARG A 39 23.60 9.25 -13.83
N LYS A 40 22.75 10.00 -14.54
CA LYS A 40 22.76 11.46 -14.47
C LYS A 40 22.14 11.91 -13.15
N GLU A 41 22.79 12.79 -12.43
CA GLU A 41 22.24 13.39 -11.22
C GLU A 41 20.92 14.10 -11.54
N LEU A 42 19.93 13.93 -10.67
CA LEU A 42 18.61 14.50 -10.84
C LEU A 42 18.17 15.05 -9.50
N ASP A 43 17.96 16.36 -9.45
CA ASP A 43 17.50 17.05 -8.25
C ASP A 43 16.03 16.73 -7.99
N LEU A 44 15.79 15.66 -7.23
CA LEU A 44 14.47 15.26 -6.77
C LEU A 44 13.96 16.17 -5.65
N ALA A 45 14.80 16.97 -4.98
CA ALA A 45 14.35 17.85 -3.91
C ALA A 45 13.43 18.96 -4.45
N ARG A 46 13.65 19.41 -5.69
CA ARG A 46 12.73 20.29 -6.42
C ARG A 46 11.30 19.77 -6.55
N THR A 47 11.07 18.46 -6.36
CA THR A 47 9.69 17.95 -6.32
C THR A 47 8.87 18.63 -5.22
N ALA A 48 9.49 19.02 -4.11
CA ALA A 48 8.84 19.65 -2.97
C ALA A 48 8.31 21.07 -3.25
N THR A 49 8.84 21.77 -4.25
CA THR A 49 8.41 23.14 -4.60
C THR A 49 7.22 23.17 -5.58
N ILE A 50 6.97 22.06 -6.29
CA ILE A 50 5.89 21.95 -7.29
C ILE A 50 4.55 21.78 -6.57
N PRO A 51 3.43 22.45 -6.90
CA PRO A 51 2.17 22.22 -6.19
C PRO A 51 1.62 20.80 -6.39
N LEU A 52 0.93 20.22 -5.38
CA LEU A 52 0.48 18.82 -5.38
C LEU A 52 -0.42 18.45 -6.58
N ASN A 53 -1.22 19.40 -7.07
CA ASN A 53 -2.06 19.20 -8.27
C ASN A 53 -1.23 18.84 -9.52
N ARG A 54 0.02 19.32 -9.62
CA ARG A 54 0.96 19.03 -10.72
C ARG A 54 1.83 17.80 -10.47
N ARG A 55 1.74 17.14 -9.30
CA ARG A 55 2.48 15.91 -8.96
C ARG A 55 1.69 14.62 -9.15
N ARG A 56 0.44 14.68 -9.64
CA ARG A 56 -0.48 13.52 -9.70
C ARG A 56 0.00 12.38 -10.59
N THR A 57 0.69 12.68 -11.69
CA THR A 57 1.16 11.69 -12.66
C THR A 57 2.64 11.87 -12.93
N ILE A 58 3.34 10.78 -13.24
CA ILE A 58 4.76 10.81 -13.62
C ILE A 58 4.97 11.77 -14.80
N ARG A 59 4.05 11.77 -15.78
CA ARG A 59 4.12 12.68 -16.94
C ARG A 59 4.09 14.15 -16.52
N SER A 60 3.16 14.53 -15.64
CA SER A 60 3.01 15.92 -15.17
C SER A 60 4.22 16.35 -14.35
N LEU A 61 4.65 15.50 -13.41
CA LEU A 61 5.80 15.78 -12.57
C LEU A 61 7.09 15.92 -13.39
N ALA A 62 7.29 15.03 -14.38
CA ALA A 62 8.45 15.07 -15.27
C ALA A 62 8.51 16.37 -16.07
N ARG A 63 7.36 16.85 -16.59
CA ARG A 63 7.27 18.15 -17.27
C ARG A 63 7.65 19.30 -16.35
N CYS A 64 7.18 19.30 -15.09
CA CYS A 64 7.53 20.34 -14.13
C CYS A 64 9.01 20.31 -13.70
N LEU A 65 9.64 19.14 -13.69
CA LEU A 65 11.06 18.98 -13.41
C LEU A 65 11.95 19.23 -14.64
N GLY A 66 11.37 19.33 -15.84
CA GLY A 66 12.13 19.48 -17.09
C GLY A 66 12.86 18.20 -17.52
N VAL A 67 12.37 17.02 -17.12
CA VAL A 67 13.03 15.74 -17.40
C VAL A 67 12.15 14.82 -18.25
N PRO A 68 12.74 13.87 -18.99
CA PRO A 68 11.96 12.87 -19.70
C PRO A 68 11.10 12.02 -18.75
N ARG A 69 9.91 11.63 -19.19
CA ARG A 69 8.99 10.76 -18.43
C ARG A 69 9.67 9.43 -18.02
N SER A 70 10.44 8.83 -18.92
CA SER A 70 11.15 7.57 -18.68
C SER A 70 12.15 7.72 -17.54
N THR A 71 12.94 8.79 -17.54
CA THR A 71 13.90 9.07 -16.46
C THR A 71 13.20 9.15 -15.11
N LEU A 72 12.08 9.86 -15.01
CA LEU A 72 11.35 9.95 -13.75
C LEU A 72 10.68 8.62 -13.35
N HIS A 73 10.25 7.82 -14.33
CA HIS A 73 9.73 6.47 -14.08
C HIS A 73 10.81 5.53 -13.52
N ASP A 74 12.03 5.60 -14.05
CA ASP A 74 13.16 4.80 -13.54
C ASP A 74 13.48 5.17 -12.08
N ARG A 75 13.44 6.47 -11.75
CA ARG A 75 13.59 6.99 -10.37
C ARG A 75 12.50 6.46 -9.44
N PHE A 76 11.28 6.35 -9.93
CA PHE A 76 10.18 5.71 -9.21
C PHE A 76 10.39 4.21 -9.01
N GLN A 77 10.86 3.47 -10.02
CA GLN A 77 11.20 2.03 -9.89
C GLN A 77 12.35 1.79 -8.90
N LEU A 78 13.29 2.72 -8.82
CA LEU A 78 14.38 2.73 -7.83
C LEU A 78 13.94 3.16 -6.42
N LYS A 79 12.65 3.43 -6.21
CA LYS A 79 12.05 3.86 -4.93
C LYS A 79 12.56 5.19 -4.39
N GLU A 80 13.18 6.01 -5.24
CA GLU A 80 13.58 7.38 -4.90
C GLU A 80 12.36 8.33 -4.89
N LEU A 81 11.24 7.90 -5.48
CA LEU A 81 9.93 8.54 -5.42
C LEU A 81 8.89 7.53 -4.93
N LYS A 82 7.94 7.99 -4.11
CA LYS A 82 6.83 7.17 -3.61
C LYS A 82 5.50 7.68 -4.14
N ARG A 83 4.67 6.77 -4.68
CA ARG A 83 3.26 7.05 -4.97
C ARG A 83 2.46 6.90 -3.69
N ILE A 84 1.71 7.93 -3.33
CA ILE A 84 0.81 7.93 -2.17
C ILE A 84 -0.61 8.17 -2.68
N THR A 85 -1.56 7.40 -2.16
CA THR A 85 -2.99 7.64 -2.38
C THR A 85 -3.57 8.32 -1.15
N ASN A 86 -4.35 9.38 -1.38
CA ASN A 86 -5.08 10.06 -0.33
C ASN A 86 -6.57 10.02 -0.68
N THR A 87 -7.36 9.38 0.18
CA THR A 87 -8.81 9.29 0.05
C THR A 87 -9.45 10.38 0.88
N VAL A 88 -10.37 11.13 0.29
CA VAL A 88 -11.16 12.13 1.02
C VAL A 88 -11.97 11.41 2.10
N LYS A 89 -11.79 11.81 3.35
CA LYS A 89 -12.57 11.31 4.48
C LYS A 89 -13.65 12.34 4.83
N PRO A 90 -14.82 11.91 5.32
CA PRO A 90 -15.84 12.84 5.78
C PRO A 90 -15.28 13.71 6.92
N PHE A 91 -15.61 15.00 6.87
CA PHE A 91 -15.19 15.95 7.88
C PHE A 91 -15.96 15.74 9.18
N LEU A 92 -15.26 15.40 10.27
CA LEU A 92 -15.86 15.25 11.60
C LEU A 92 -15.94 16.62 12.28
N LYS A 93 -17.18 17.15 12.38
CA LYS A 93 -17.47 18.34 13.18
C LYS A 93 -17.06 18.13 14.65
N PRO A 94 -16.70 19.18 15.40
CA PRO A 94 -16.39 19.06 16.83
C PRO A 94 -17.48 18.33 17.63
N ALA A 95 -18.76 18.62 17.35
CA ALA A 95 -19.89 17.92 17.95
C ALA A 95 -19.86 16.40 17.70
N ASN A 96 -19.54 15.97 16.47
CA ASN A 96 -19.43 14.54 16.13
C ASN A 96 -18.27 13.88 16.88
N LYS A 97 -17.16 14.59 17.07
CA LYS A 97 -16.01 14.07 17.85
C LYS A 97 -16.41 13.87 19.32
N ILE A 98 -17.10 14.85 19.91
CA ILE A 98 -17.59 14.77 21.29
C ILE A 98 -18.60 13.63 21.44
N ALA A 99 -19.56 13.49 20.53
CA ALA A 99 -20.54 12.41 20.56
C ALA A 99 -19.89 11.03 20.49
N ARG A 100 -18.90 10.85 19.59
CA ARG A 100 -18.13 9.61 19.49
C ARG A 100 -17.32 9.32 20.75
N LEU A 101 -16.71 10.35 21.35
CA LEU A 101 -15.95 10.19 22.60
C LEU A 101 -16.86 9.79 23.76
N LYS A 102 -18.01 10.45 23.91
CA LYS A 102 -19.03 10.10 24.91
C LYS A 102 -19.49 8.66 24.75
N PHE A 103 -19.72 8.21 23.51
CA PHE A 103 -20.05 6.82 23.21
C PHE A 103 -18.92 5.86 23.65
N CYS A 104 -17.67 6.12 23.28
CA CYS A 104 -16.54 5.29 23.71
C CYS A 104 -16.42 5.21 25.24
N ILE A 105 -16.61 6.33 25.94
CA ILE A 105 -16.60 6.40 27.40
C ILE A 105 -17.74 5.55 28.00
N SER A 106 -18.95 5.61 27.43
CA SER A 106 -20.09 4.80 27.90
C SER A 106 -19.88 3.29 27.75
N MET A 107 -19.01 2.88 26.81
CA MET A 107 -18.64 1.48 26.61
C MET A 107 -17.44 1.03 27.44
N MET A 108 -16.83 1.89 28.25
CA MET A 108 -15.81 1.44 29.21
C MET A 108 -16.44 0.63 30.33
N ASP A 109 -15.78 -0.44 30.76
CA ASP A 109 -16.24 -1.27 31.87
C ASP A 109 -15.93 -0.59 33.20
N GLU A 110 -16.98 -0.21 33.93
CA GLU A 110 -16.92 0.58 35.17
C GLU A 110 -16.05 -0.08 36.24
N HIS A 111 -16.00 -1.42 36.27
CA HIS A 111 -15.18 -2.16 37.23
C HIS A 111 -13.69 -2.14 36.89
N SER A 112 -13.35 -1.98 35.61
CA SER A 112 -11.97 -1.97 35.11
C SER A 112 -11.33 -0.58 35.10
N ILE A 113 -12.14 0.50 35.11
CA ILE A 113 -11.65 1.89 34.99
C ILE A 113 -10.71 2.27 36.13
N SER A 114 -10.95 1.73 37.33
CA SER A 114 -10.10 1.98 38.51
C SER A 114 -8.81 1.17 38.51
N THR A 115 -8.63 0.25 37.56
CA THR A 115 -7.43 -0.58 37.43
C THR A 115 -6.41 0.10 36.50
N PRO A 116 -5.13 -0.28 36.56
CA PRO A 116 -4.12 0.20 35.62
C PRO A 116 -4.41 -0.13 34.14
N TYR A 117 -5.35 -1.05 33.89
CA TYR A 117 -5.68 -1.57 32.56
C TYR A 117 -7.19 -1.51 32.30
N PRO A 118 -7.75 -0.32 31.98
CA PRO A 118 -9.17 -0.19 31.67
C PRO A 118 -9.55 -1.02 30.45
N SER A 119 -10.68 -1.69 30.53
CA SER A 119 -11.25 -2.54 29.48
C SER A 119 -12.61 -1.99 29.03
N PHE A 120 -13.08 -2.47 27.88
CA PHE A 120 -14.42 -2.16 27.37
C PHE A 120 -15.43 -3.20 27.85
N LYS A 121 -16.68 -2.77 28.03
CA LYS A 121 -17.84 -3.63 28.30
C LYS A 121 -17.88 -4.76 27.27
N SER A 122 -18.12 -5.97 27.75
CA SER A 122 -18.19 -7.14 26.89
C SER A 122 -19.40 -7.04 25.95
N MET A 123 -19.15 -7.07 24.64
CA MET A 123 -20.20 -6.99 23.61
C MET A 123 -20.85 -8.35 23.31
N ASN A 124 -20.75 -9.32 24.22
CA ASN A 124 -21.27 -10.69 24.03
C ASN A 124 -22.80 -10.72 23.81
N ASN A 125 -23.53 -9.74 24.35
CA ASN A 125 -24.98 -9.60 24.22
C ASN A 125 -25.39 -8.48 23.25
N MET A 126 -24.50 -8.07 22.34
CA MET A 126 -24.80 -7.10 21.30
C MET A 126 -24.95 -7.78 19.94
N VAL A 127 -25.97 -7.34 19.18
CA VAL A 127 -26.15 -7.68 17.77
C VAL A 127 -25.75 -6.45 16.96
N HIS A 128 -24.78 -6.59 16.07
CA HIS A 128 -24.34 -5.54 15.16
C HIS A 128 -25.09 -5.67 13.84
N ILE A 129 -25.73 -4.59 13.40
CA ILE A 129 -26.55 -4.56 12.19
C ILE A 129 -25.95 -3.54 11.23
N ASP A 130 -25.81 -3.91 9.96
CA ASP A 130 -25.35 -3.00 8.90
C ASP A 130 -26.12 -3.24 7.59
N GLU A 131 -26.31 -2.17 6.83
CA GLU A 131 -26.89 -2.21 5.48
C GLU A 131 -25.82 -1.89 4.44
N LYS A 132 -25.75 -2.75 3.42
CA LYS A 132 -24.77 -2.62 2.34
C LYS A 132 -25.44 -2.72 0.98
N TRP A 133 -25.31 -1.67 0.18
CA TRP A 133 -25.68 -1.68 -1.23
C TRP A 133 -24.54 -2.23 -2.09
N TYR A 134 -24.86 -3.18 -2.96
CA TYR A 134 -23.98 -3.72 -3.99
C TYR A 134 -24.55 -3.42 -5.37
N ASP A 135 -23.73 -2.80 -6.22
CA ASP A 135 -24.06 -2.63 -7.63
C ASP A 135 -24.02 -4.01 -8.32
N THR A 136 -25.07 -4.37 -9.06
CA THR A 136 -25.15 -5.63 -9.83
C THR A 136 -23.97 -5.77 -10.80
N THR A 137 -23.39 -4.65 -11.23
CA THR A 137 -22.20 -4.64 -12.06
C THR A 137 -21.27 -3.49 -11.68
N ARG A 138 -19.96 -3.72 -11.63
CA ARG A 138 -19.00 -2.67 -11.28
C ARG A 138 -18.91 -1.63 -12.40
N VAL A 139 -18.85 -0.35 -12.03
CA VAL A 139 -18.66 0.77 -12.96
C VAL A 139 -17.36 0.61 -13.76
N LYS A 140 -16.30 0.11 -13.12
CA LYS A 140 -15.00 -0.14 -13.76
C LYS A 140 -14.63 -1.61 -13.61
N ASN A 141 -14.47 -2.29 -14.74
CA ASN A 141 -13.92 -3.64 -14.84
C ASN A 141 -12.68 -3.65 -15.71
N THR A 142 -11.77 -4.57 -15.42
CA THR A 142 -10.60 -4.86 -16.24
C THR A 142 -10.84 -6.18 -16.96
N TYR A 143 -10.65 -6.19 -18.27
CA TYR A 143 -10.76 -7.37 -19.12
C TYR A 143 -9.40 -7.65 -19.76
N TYR A 144 -9.02 -8.92 -19.80
CA TYR A 144 -7.94 -9.37 -20.66
C TYR A 144 -8.59 -9.85 -21.97
N VAL A 145 -8.13 -9.31 -23.09
CA VAL A 145 -8.65 -9.64 -24.43
C VAL A 145 -7.50 -10.06 -25.33
N LEU A 146 -7.78 -10.97 -26.26
CA LEU A 146 -6.79 -11.45 -27.23
C LEU A 146 -6.46 -10.38 -28.29
N PRO A 147 -5.29 -10.46 -28.94
CA PRO A 147 -4.98 -9.60 -30.07
C PRO A 147 -6.00 -9.79 -31.21
N GLY A 148 -6.72 -8.72 -31.57
CA GLY A 148 -7.77 -8.74 -32.60
C GLY A 148 -9.18 -8.97 -32.07
N GLU A 149 -9.34 -9.30 -30.80
CA GLU A 149 -10.67 -9.42 -30.18
C GLU A 149 -11.32 -8.04 -30.04
N PRO A 150 -12.63 -7.89 -30.37
CA PRO A 150 -13.32 -6.64 -30.19
C PRO A 150 -13.35 -6.25 -28.71
N LYS A 151 -13.24 -4.94 -28.44
CA LYS A 151 -13.29 -4.41 -27.08
C LYS A 151 -14.66 -4.70 -26.46
N PRO A 152 -14.73 -5.24 -25.22
CA PRO A 152 -16.00 -5.42 -24.53
C PRO A 152 -16.71 -4.09 -24.31
N GLU A 153 -17.91 -3.94 -24.86
CA GLU A 153 -18.74 -2.77 -24.69
C GLU A 153 -19.77 -2.99 -23.58
N ARG A 154 -19.82 -2.04 -22.65
CA ARG A 154 -20.79 -2.01 -21.56
C ARG A 154 -21.32 -0.59 -21.43
N THR A 155 -22.59 -0.42 -21.77
CA THR A 155 -23.26 0.89 -21.78
C THR A 155 -24.39 0.92 -20.77
N VAL A 156 -24.50 2.06 -20.08
CA VAL A 156 -25.63 2.43 -19.21
C VAL A 156 -25.85 3.93 -19.38
N LEU A 157 -27.10 4.39 -19.25
CA LEU A 157 -27.42 5.82 -19.38
C LEU A 157 -26.78 6.66 -18.26
N ASN A 158 -26.79 6.15 -17.03
CA ASN A 158 -26.19 6.79 -15.87
C ASN A 158 -25.58 5.73 -14.93
N THR A 159 -24.42 5.97 -14.33
CA THR A 159 -23.85 5.04 -13.33
C THR A 159 -24.74 4.88 -12.10
N ASN A 160 -25.54 5.90 -11.77
CA ASN A 160 -26.51 5.81 -10.68
C ASN A 160 -27.72 4.93 -11.01
N SER A 161 -27.97 4.62 -12.29
CA SER A 161 -29.05 3.74 -12.73
C SER A 161 -28.62 2.28 -12.82
N ILE A 162 -27.38 1.95 -12.45
CA ILE A 162 -26.97 0.56 -12.30
C ILE A 162 -27.83 -0.07 -11.20
N GLY A 163 -28.43 -1.23 -11.48
CA GLY A 163 -29.21 -1.97 -10.49
C GLY A 163 -28.40 -2.22 -9.23
N LYS A 164 -29.05 -2.06 -8.06
CA LYS A 164 -28.41 -2.25 -6.76
C LYS A 164 -29.21 -3.22 -5.93
N VAL A 165 -28.52 -4.10 -5.24
CA VAL A 165 -29.10 -5.01 -4.25
C VAL A 165 -28.63 -4.57 -2.87
N MET A 166 -29.56 -4.35 -1.96
CA MET A 166 -29.25 -4.09 -0.55
C MET A 166 -29.18 -5.42 0.19
N PHE A 167 -28.13 -5.60 0.98
CA PHE A 167 -28.04 -6.67 1.96
C PHE A 167 -28.05 -6.04 3.35
N LEU A 168 -28.99 -6.48 4.18
CA LEU A 168 -29.03 -6.21 5.61
C LEU A 168 -28.42 -7.43 6.30
N THR A 169 -27.34 -7.22 7.06
CA THR A 169 -26.71 -8.30 7.81
C THR A 169 -26.68 -7.94 9.28
N ALA A 170 -27.01 -8.92 10.12
CA ALA A 170 -26.88 -8.81 11.56
C ALA A 170 -25.96 -9.92 12.07
N VAL A 171 -24.97 -9.54 12.88
CA VAL A 171 -23.95 -10.45 13.42
C VAL A 171 -23.80 -10.23 14.91
N ALA A 172 -23.72 -11.32 15.65
CA ALA A 172 -23.48 -11.38 17.07
C ALA A 172 -22.43 -12.45 17.39
N LYS A 173 -22.02 -12.54 18.65
CA LYS A 173 -21.05 -13.56 19.08
C LYS A 173 -21.68 -14.96 18.98
N PRO A 174 -20.98 -15.96 18.38
CA PRO A 174 -21.42 -17.34 18.41
C PRO A 174 -21.58 -17.85 19.85
N ARG A 175 -22.58 -18.67 20.09
CA ARG A 175 -22.87 -19.26 21.41
C ARG A 175 -22.70 -20.78 21.35
N TYR A 176 -22.23 -21.33 22.45
CA TYR A 176 -21.98 -22.75 22.63
C TYR A 176 -22.70 -23.23 23.90
N ASN A 177 -23.12 -24.50 23.92
CA ASN A 177 -23.60 -25.14 25.15
C ASN A 177 -22.42 -25.58 26.04
N ASP A 178 -22.74 -26.14 27.20
CA ASP A 178 -21.75 -26.61 28.19
C ASP A 178 -20.88 -27.78 27.66
N GLU A 179 -21.37 -28.51 26.66
CA GLU A 179 -20.63 -29.59 25.96
C GLU A 179 -19.71 -29.06 24.85
N GLY A 180 -19.64 -27.74 24.64
CA GLY A 180 -18.83 -27.10 23.60
C GLY A 180 -19.42 -27.20 22.18
N GLN A 181 -20.68 -27.60 22.05
CA GLN A 181 -21.40 -27.64 20.78
C GLN A 181 -22.00 -26.28 20.44
N LEU A 182 -21.91 -25.88 19.16
CA LEU A 182 -22.42 -24.60 18.68
C LEU A 182 -23.95 -24.55 18.73
N THR A 183 -24.52 -23.64 19.52
CA THR A 183 -25.97 -23.42 19.63
C THR A 183 -26.45 -22.25 18.78
N PHE A 184 -25.58 -21.29 18.51
CA PHE A 184 -25.86 -20.15 17.65
C PHE A 184 -24.59 -19.73 16.93
N ASP A 185 -24.63 -19.64 15.61
CA ASP A 185 -23.46 -19.36 14.76
C ASP A 185 -23.10 -17.86 14.69
N GLY A 186 -23.88 -17.00 15.35
CA GLY A 186 -23.66 -15.57 15.37
C GLY A 186 -24.28 -14.84 14.18
N LYS A 187 -24.94 -15.51 13.24
CA LYS A 187 -25.50 -14.86 12.04
C LYS A 187 -27.02 -14.74 12.16
N ILE A 188 -27.52 -13.55 11.87
CA ILE A 188 -28.96 -13.26 11.83
C ILE A 188 -29.22 -12.58 10.48
N GLY A 189 -29.78 -13.34 9.54
CA GLY A 189 -29.96 -12.93 8.15
C GLY A 189 -29.22 -13.83 7.15
N THR A 190 -29.46 -13.59 5.86
CA THR A 190 -28.98 -14.37 4.70
C THR A 190 -27.51 -14.15 4.38
#